data_AF-A0A546XF42-F1
#
_entry.id   AF-A0A546XF42-F1
#
_cell.length_a   1.000
_cell.length_b   1.000
_cell.length_c   1.000
_cell.angle_alpha   90.00
_cell.angle_beta   90.00
_cell.angle_gamma   90.00
#
_symmetry.space_group_name_H-M   'P 1'
#
loop_
_entity.id
_entity.type
_entity.pdbx_description
1 polymer ?
#
loop_
_entity_poly.entity_id
_entity_poly.type
_entity_poly.pdbx_seq_one_letter_code
_entity_poly.pdbx_strand_id
1 'polypeptide(L)'
;MILLTDELRAQLLANGRQRDTDHVPVVKFFNPLGAGVWLATELDADGDILFGLADLGEPELGYFSLEEMASVRLPFGLGIKRDVLFSGDFPISIWAEAAREAGSIRRAERIIYAAARARRGSI
;
A
#
# COMPACT_ATOMS: atom_id res chain seq x y z
N MET A 1 -9.64 -15.01 -4.98
CA MET A 1 -9.65 -13.56 -5.29
C MET A 1 -8.25 -13.17 -5.68
N ILE A 2 -8.07 -12.50 -6.82
CA ILE A 2 -6.76 -12.07 -7.29
C ILE A 2 -6.45 -10.71 -6.64
N LEU A 3 -5.32 -10.62 -5.94
CA LEU A 3 -4.92 -9.40 -5.22
C LEU A 3 -4.46 -8.30 -6.18
N LEU A 4 -3.79 -8.65 -7.28
CA LEU A 4 -3.34 -7.72 -8.33
C LEU A 4 -4.09 -7.98 -9.64
N THR A 5 -4.61 -6.93 -10.27
CA THR A 5 -5.00 -7.04 -11.69
C THR A 5 -3.75 -7.01 -12.57
N ASP A 6 -3.90 -7.35 -13.84
CA ASP A 6 -2.78 -7.35 -14.78
C ASP A 6 -2.19 -5.94 -14.95
N GLU A 7 -3.03 -4.90 -14.90
CA GLU A 7 -2.59 -3.50 -14.97
C GLU A 7 -1.79 -3.10 -13.72
N LEU A 8 -2.27 -3.46 -12.53
CA LEU A 8 -1.54 -3.19 -11.28
C LEU A 8 -0.20 -3.92 -11.27
N ARG A 9 -0.18 -5.18 -11.70
CA ARG A 9 1.04 -5.98 -11.82
C ARG A 9 2.03 -5.35 -12.80
N ALA A 10 1.57 -4.94 -13.97
CA ALA A 10 2.42 -4.31 -14.98
C ALA A 10 3.05 -2.99 -14.46
N GLN A 11 2.27 -2.17 -13.76
CA GLN A 11 2.78 -0.92 -13.18
C GLN A 11 3.79 -1.19 -12.06
N LEU A 12 3.48 -2.10 -11.12
CA LEU A 12 4.40 -2.46 -10.04
C LEU A 12 5.73 -3.03 -10.58
N LEU A 13 5.69 -3.86 -11.63
CA LEU A 13 6.90 -4.38 -12.29
C LEU A 13 7.68 -3.27 -13.02
N ALA A 14 7.00 -2.29 -13.61
CA ALA A 14 7.66 -1.14 -14.23
C ALA A 14 8.39 -0.30 -13.16
N ASN A 15 7.76 -0.07 -12.01
CA ASN A 15 8.37 0.62 -10.87
C ASN A 15 9.55 -0.17 -10.30
N GLY A 16 9.44 -1.50 -10.19
CA GLY A 16 10.52 -2.38 -9.70
C GLY A 16 11.80 -2.40 -10.56
N ARG A 17 11.72 -1.92 -11.81
CA ARG A 17 12.89 -1.69 -12.68
C ARG A 17 13.58 -0.33 -12.42
N GLN A 18 12.95 0.53 -11.62
CA GLN A 18 13.40 1.89 -11.28
C GLN A 18 13.42 2.05 -9.75
N ARG A 19 14.20 1.23 -9.05
CA ARG A 19 14.16 1.12 -7.58
C ARG A 19 14.62 2.37 -6.82
N ASP A 20 15.34 3.27 -7.48
CA ASP A 20 15.87 4.51 -6.86
C ASP A 20 14.89 5.70 -6.97
N THR A 21 13.64 5.45 -7.39
CA THR A 21 12.60 6.47 -7.54
C THR A 21 11.62 6.40 -6.38
N ASP A 22 11.21 7.57 -5.86
CA ASP A 22 10.17 7.70 -4.84
C ASP A 22 8.77 7.55 -5.46
N HIS A 23 8.40 6.30 -5.74
CA HIS A 23 7.15 5.97 -6.41
C HIS A 23 5.94 6.27 -5.53
N VAL A 24 4.81 6.56 -6.18
CA VAL A 24 3.52 6.58 -5.49
C VAL A 24 2.99 5.15 -5.30
N PRO A 25 2.29 4.84 -4.19
CA PRO A 25 1.69 3.53 -4.02
C PRO A 25 0.73 3.18 -5.15
N VAL A 26 0.91 2.02 -5.76
CA VAL A 26 0.06 1.54 -6.87
C VAL A 26 -1.16 0.81 -6.31
N VAL A 27 -1.01 0.14 -5.16
CA VAL A 27 -2.07 -0.68 -4.56
C VAL A 27 -2.01 -0.63 -3.05
N LYS A 28 -3.19 -0.70 -2.43
CA LYS A 28 -3.35 -0.86 -0.98
C LYS A 28 -4.00 -2.20 -0.67
N PHE A 29 -3.43 -2.89 0.31
CA PHE A 29 -3.99 -4.11 0.88
C PHE A 29 -4.35 -3.89 2.34
N PHE A 30 -5.30 -4.69 2.85
CA PHE A 30 -5.67 -4.65 4.26
C PHE A 30 -6.17 -6.01 4.76
N ASN A 31 -5.94 -6.25 6.05
CA ASN A 31 -6.58 -7.31 6.80
C ASN A 31 -7.98 -6.83 7.26
N PRO A 32 -9.09 -7.44 6.80
CA PRO A 32 -10.44 -7.00 7.16
C PRO A 32 -10.80 -7.27 8.63
N LEU A 33 -10.05 -8.13 9.32
CA LEU A 33 -10.27 -8.51 10.72
C LEU A 33 -9.12 -8.08 11.63
N GLY A 34 -8.23 -7.19 11.17
CA GLY A 34 -7.04 -6.81 11.93
C GLY A 34 -6.41 -5.48 11.51
N ALA A 35 -5.32 -5.13 12.18
CA ALA A 35 -4.63 -3.87 11.97
C ALA A 35 -3.79 -3.83 10.68
N GLY A 36 -3.49 -4.97 10.05
CA GLY A 36 -2.62 -5.02 8.88
C GLY A 36 -3.07 -4.14 7.71
N VAL A 37 -2.19 -3.24 7.27
CA VAL A 37 -2.32 -2.44 6.04
C VAL A 37 -0.98 -2.44 5.31
N TRP A 38 -1.03 -2.51 3.98
CA TRP A 38 0.15 -2.44 3.13
C TRP A 38 -0.12 -1.50 1.97
N LEU A 39 0.87 -0.70 1.61
CA LEU A 39 0.92 0.10 0.41
C LEU A 39 2.09 -0.40 -0.42
N ALA A 40 1.85 -0.90 -1.63
CA ALA A 40 2.92 -1.40 -2.49
C ALA A 40 3.22 -0.43 -3.64
N THR A 41 4.50 -0.20 -3.87
CA THR A 41 5.06 0.69 -4.89
C THR A 41 5.74 -0.07 -6.01
N GLU A 42 6.36 -1.21 -5.71
CA GLU A 42 7.10 -2.03 -6.67
C GLU A 42 6.75 -3.51 -6.49
N LEU A 43 6.98 -4.28 -7.57
CA LEU A 43 7.01 -5.74 -7.56
C LEU A 43 8.32 -6.17 -8.22
N ASP A 44 9.01 -7.12 -7.61
CA ASP A 44 10.22 -7.72 -8.15
C ASP A 44 9.91 -8.56 -9.41
N ALA A 45 10.93 -8.81 -10.22
CA ALA A 45 10.83 -9.56 -11.46
C ALA A 45 10.38 -11.02 -11.26
N ASP A 46 10.55 -11.56 -10.06
CA ASP A 46 10.00 -12.89 -9.68
C ASP A 46 8.47 -12.91 -9.61
N GLY A 47 7.84 -11.73 -9.59
CA GLY A 47 6.38 -11.58 -9.58
C GLY A 47 5.72 -11.82 -8.23
N ASP A 48 6.51 -11.97 -7.16
CA ASP A 48 6.04 -12.23 -5.79
C ASP A 48 6.44 -11.15 -4.78
N ILE A 49 7.71 -10.74 -4.77
CA ILE A 49 8.24 -9.85 -3.74
C ILE A 49 7.84 -8.40 -4.03
N LEU A 50 7.01 -7.83 -3.16
CA LEU A 50 6.61 -6.43 -3.19
C LEU A 50 7.57 -5.60 -2.32
N PHE A 51 7.72 -4.32 -2.67
CA PHE A 51 8.26 -3.29 -1.77
C PHE A 51 7.22 -2.21 -1.52
N GLY A 52 7.27 -1.61 -0.34
CA GLY A 52 6.48 -0.44 0.01
C GLY A 52 6.37 -0.26 1.52
N LEU A 53 5.25 0.30 1.99
CA LEU A 53 5.01 0.60 3.39
C LEU A 53 4.02 -0.40 3.99
N ALA A 54 4.44 -1.11 5.03
CA ALA A 54 3.61 -2.03 5.79
C ALA A 54 3.32 -1.47 7.18
N ASP A 55 2.14 -1.76 7.73
CA ASP A 55 1.75 -1.40 9.08
C ASP A 55 1.04 -2.60 9.72
N LEU A 56 1.76 -3.25 10.62
CA LEU A 56 1.29 -4.36 11.45
C LEU A 56 1.14 -3.96 12.94
N GLY A 57 1.12 -2.65 13.22
CA GLY A 57 1.22 -2.07 14.55
C GLY A 57 2.27 -0.96 14.63
N GLU A 58 3.26 -1.02 13.74
CA GLU A 58 4.26 0.02 13.53
C GLU A 58 4.48 0.19 12.01
N PRO A 59 4.33 1.39 11.44
CA PRO A 59 4.57 1.62 10.02
C PRO A 59 6.05 1.53 9.65
N GLU A 60 6.39 0.67 8.69
CA GLU A 60 7.76 0.41 8.26
C GLU A 60 7.83 0.22 6.73
N LEU A 61 8.87 0.80 6.11
CA LEU A 61 9.20 0.52 4.71
C LEU A 61 9.94 -0.82 4.62
N GLY A 62 9.50 -1.70 3.73
CA GLY A 62 10.12 -3.00 3.59
C GLY A 62 9.52 -3.85 2.49
N TYR A 63 9.97 -5.11 2.46
CA TYR A 63 9.56 -6.10 1.49
C TYR A 63 8.50 -7.04 2.08
N PHE A 64 7.58 -7.50 1.24
CA PHE A 64 6.56 -8.48 1.63
C PHE A 64 6.13 -9.35 0.44
N SER A 65 5.84 -10.63 0.69
CA SER A 65 5.47 -11.59 -0.35
C SER A 65 3.98 -11.53 -0.68
N LEU A 66 3.65 -11.44 -1.96
CA LEU A 66 2.28 -11.48 -2.47
C LEU A 66 1.64 -12.86 -2.24
N GLU A 67 2.39 -13.94 -2.41
CA GLU A 67 1.99 -15.33 -2.17
C GLU A 67 1.68 -15.54 -0.69
N GLU A 68 2.55 -15.08 0.22
CA GLU A 68 2.27 -15.13 1.66
C GLU A 68 0.97 -14.39 2.00
N MET A 69 0.80 -13.16 1.50
CA MET A 69 -0.43 -12.38 1.68
C MET A 69 -1.67 -13.10 1.14
N ALA A 70 -1.57 -13.75 -0.02
CA ALA A 70 -2.66 -14.53 -0.63
C ALA A 70 -2.94 -15.85 0.13
N SER A 71 -1.96 -16.39 0.83
CA SER A 71 -2.07 -17.63 1.62
C SER A 71 -2.71 -17.41 2.99
N VAL A 72 -2.72 -16.17 3.51
CA VAL A 72 -3.38 -15.83 4.77
C VAL A 72 -4.84 -16.32 4.79
N ARG A 73 -5.20 -17.05 5.85
CA ARG A 73 -6.57 -17.49 6.13
C ARG A 73 -7.04 -16.87 7.45
N LEU A 74 -8.13 -16.14 7.37
CA LEU A 74 -8.78 -15.47 8.49
C LEU A 74 -10.15 -16.13 8.76
N PRO A 75 -10.75 -15.85 9.93
CA PRO A 75 -12.13 -16.27 10.21
C PRO A 75 -13.11 -15.92 9.08
N PHE A 76 -14.18 -16.72 8.97
CA PHE A 76 -15.24 -16.58 7.97
C PHE A 76 -14.77 -16.77 6.51
N GLY A 77 -13.64 -17.46 6.29
CA GLY A 77 -13.08 -17.68 4.95
C GLY A 77 -12.50 -16.40 4.32
N LEU A 78 -12.21 -15.39 5.15
CA LEU A 78 -11.58 -14.17 4.69
C LEU A 78 -10.06 -14.36 4.53
N GLY A 79 -9.46 -13.44 3.80
CA GLY A 79 -8.01 -13.31 3.67
C GLY A 79 -7.71 -11.83 3.50
N ILE A 80 -6.47 -11.50 3.17
CA ILE A 80 -6.09 -10.13 2.81
C ILE A 80 -6.93 -9.66 1.60
N LYS A 81 -7.30 -8.38 1.60
CA LYS A 81 -8.13 -7.76 0.58
C LYS A 81 -7.37 -6.60 -0.06
N ARG A 82 -7.65 -6.34 -1.33
CA ARG A 82 -7.26 -5.12 -2.02
C ARG A 82 -8.33 -4.05 -1.79
N ASP A 83 -7.91 -2.83 -1.49
CA ASP A 83 -8.77 -1.65 -1.49
C ASP A 83 -8.97 -1.16 -2.92
N VAL A 84 -10.18 -1.30 -3.46
CA VAL A 84 -10.50 -0.96 -4.85
C VAL A 84 -10.75 0.54 -5.06
N LEU A 85 -10.94 1.29 -3.97
CA LEU A 85 -11.19 2.73 -4.00
C LEU A 85 -9.95 3.55 -3.69
N PHE A 86 -8.84 2.88 -3.36
CA PHE A 86 -7.58 3.53 -3.07
C PHE A 86 -6.97 4.16 -4.33
N SER A 87 -6.62 5.44 -4.23
CA SER A 87 -5.66 6.11 -5.10
C SER A 87 -4.34 6.30 -4.34
N GLY A 88 -3.20 6.27 -5.04
CA GLY A 88 -1.91 6.64 -4.47
C GLY A 88 -1.46 7.97 -5.04
N ASP A 89 -1.98 9.08 -4.53
CA ASP A 89 -1.75 10.40 -5.14
C ASP A 89 -0.44 11.07 -4.67
N PHE A 90 0.27 10.46 -3.72
CA PHE A 90 1.45 11.03 -3.07
C PHE A 90 2.57 9.99 -2.99
N PRO A 91 3.86 10.41 -3.08
CA PRO A 91 5.01 9.52 -3.00
C PRO A 91 5.05 8.72 -1.70
N ILE A 92 5.65 7.52 -1.73
CA ILE A 92 5.71 6.62 -0.58
C ILE A 92 6.48 7.24 0.60
N SER A 93 7.46 8.11 0.34
CA SER A 93 8.15 8.88 1.39
C SER A 93 7.18 9.72 2.24
N ILE A 94 6.22 10.40 1.61
CA ILE A 94 5.18 11.21 2.28
C ILE A 94 4.25 10.32 3.10
N TRP A 95 3.88 9.16 2.56
CA TRP A 95 3.09 8.17 3.30
C TRP A 95 3.84 7.64 4.52
N ALA A 96 5.12 7.31 4.38
CA ALA A 96 5.95 6.80 5.46
C ALA A 96 6.12 7.84 6.58
N GLU A 97 6.43 9.08 6.23
CA GLU A 97 6.55 10.18 7.19
C GLU A 97 5.23 10.43 7.92
N ALA A 98 4.13 10.59 7.19
CA ALA A 98 2.82 10.81 7.79
C ALA A 98 2.37 9.63 8.66
N ALA A 99 2.68 8.39 8.27
CA ALA A 99 2.35 7.20 9.05
C ALA A 99 3.18 7.11 10.33
N ARG A 100 4.47 7.43 10.27
CA ARG A 100 5.35 7.53 11.44
C ARG A 100 4.83 8.57 12.44
N GLU A 101 4.45 9.75 11.98
CA GLU A 101 3.92 10.82 12.85
C GLU A 101 2.55 10.49 13.41
N ALA A 102 1.67 9.90 12.60
CA ALA A 102 0.32 9.55 13.01
C ALA A 102 0.25 8.20 13.77
N GLY A 103 1.34 7.42 13.78
CA GLY A 103 1.43 6.08 14.35
C GLY A 103 0.64 4.99 13.61
N SER A 104 0.16 5.24 12.39
CA SER A 104 -0.44 4.21 11.52
C SER A 104 -0.73 4.72 10.10
N ILE A 105 -0.73 3.83 9.11
CA ILE A 105 -1.09 4.15 7.72
C ILE A 105 -2.54 4.63 7.62
N ARG A 106 -3.47 4.01 8.36
CA ARG A 106 -4.90 4.42 8.32
C ARG A 106 -5.13 5.83 8.86
N ARG A 107 -4.32 6.30 9.82
CA ARG A 107 -4.41 7.69 10.30
C ARG A 107 -3.76 8.64 9.30
N ALA A 108 -2.60 8.28 8.75
CA ALA A 108 -1.94 9.04 7.71
C ALA A 108 -2.84 9.29 6.50
N GLU A 109 -3.54 8.26 6.02
CA GLU A 109 -4.48 8.35 4.89
C GLU A 109 -5.52 9.45 5.10
N ARG A 110 -6.12 9.52 6.30
CA ARG A 110 -7.11 10.55 6.63
C ARG A 110 -6.50 11.95 6.62
N ILE A 111 -5.28 12.10 7.13
CA ILE A 111 -4.56 13.37 7.18
C ILE A 111 -4.19 13.85 5.77
N ILE A 112 -3.57 12.98 4.97
CA ILE A 112 -3.13 13.26 3.60
C ILE A 112 -4.33 13.70 2.75
N TYR A 113 -5.43 12.94 2.78
CA TYR A 113 -6.61 13.28 1.97
C TYR A 113 -7.44 14.44 2.53
N ALA A 114 -7.40 14.73 3.83
CA ALA A 114 -7.96 15.97 4.36
C ALA A 114 -7.18 17.19 3.87
N ALA A 115 -5.84 17.15 3.95
CA ALA A 115 -4.97 18.23 3.47
C ALA A 115 -5.11 18.47 1.96
N ALA A 116 -5.17 17.39 1.17
CA ALA A 116 -5.37 17.47 -0.28
C ALA A 116 -6.70 18.14 -0.65
N ARG A 117 -7.79 17.82 0.08
CA ARG A 117 -9.11 18.43 -0.12
C ARG A 117 -9.12 19.91 0.26
N ALA A 118 -8.51 20.28 1.39
CA ALA A 118 -8.43 21.68 1.83
C ALA A 118 -7.69 22.56 0.79
N ARG A 119 -6.61 22.04 0.20
CA ARG A 119 -5.87 22.73 -0.87
C ARG A 119 -6.70 22.93 -2.13
N ARG A 120 -7.50 21.93 -2.52
CA ARG A 120 -8.37 22.00 -3.72
C ARG A 120 -9.57 22.95 -3.55
N GLY A 121 -10.05 23.16 -2.34
CA GLY A 121 -11.17 24.09 -2.06
C GLY A 121 -10.74 25.54 -1.78
N SER A 122 -9.44 25.84 -1.86
CA SER A 122 -8.88 27.18 -1.61
C SER A 122 -8.53 27.93 -2.91
N ILE A 123 -9.03 27.47 -4.06
CA ILE A 123 -8.90 28.05 -5.41
C ILE A 123 -10.31 28.33 -5.91
#